data_AF-A0A2V7H4V9-F1
#
_entry.id   AF-A0A2V7H4V9-F1
#
_cell.length_a   1.000
_cell.length_b   1.000
_cell.length_c   1.000
_cell.angle_alpha   90.00
_cell.angle_beta   90.00
_cell.angle_gamma   90.00
#
_symmetry.space_group_name_H-M   'P 1'
#
loop_
_entity.id
_entity.type
_entity.pdbx_description
1 polymer ?
#
loop_
_entity_poly.entity_id
_entity_poly.type
_entity_poly.pdbx_seq_one_letter_code
_entity_poly.pdbx_strand_id
1 'polypeptide(L)' 'MGDESDTVAAIAQLYLGNILYALELAAISLEEQQKATDASFYRGIARKLAEARGRETKRDG' A
#
# COMPACT_ATOMS: atom_id res chain seq x y z
N MET A 1 20.94 -14.33 14.59
CA MET A 1 19.64 -13.63 14.52
C MET A 1 19.51 -13.16 13.08
N GLY A 2 18.58 -13.73 12.31
CA GLY A 2 18.28 -13.20 10.99
C GLY A 2 17.71 -11.80 11.19
N ASP A 3 18.26 -10.84 10.48
CA ASP A 3 17.91 -9.43 10.62
C ASP A 3 16.43 -9.27 10.20
N GLU A 4 15.54 -8.93 11.13
CA GLU A 4 14.10 -8.75 10.85
C GLU A 4 13.86 -7.66 9.77
N SER A 5 14.86 -6.82 9.54
CA SER A 5 14.98 -5.81 8.50
C SER A 5 14.86 -6.37 7.07
N ASP A 6 15.13 -7.66 6.84
CA ASP A 6 15.07 -8.29 5.51
C ASP A 6 13.70 -8.93 5.19
N THR A 7 12.73 -8.84 6.09
CA THR A 7 11.39 -9.38 5.81
C THR A 7 10.59 -8.44 4.89
N VAL A 8 9.77 -9.02 4.01
CA VAL A 8 8.84 -8.25 3.17
C VAL A 8 7.96 -7.33 4.01
N ALA A 9 7.55 -7.78 5.20
CA ALA A 9 6.74 -6.98 6.12
C ALA A 9 7.50 -5.74 6.61
N ALA A 10 8.74 -5.88 7.08
CA ALA A 10 9.57 -4.76 7.54
C ALA A 10 9.84 -3.75 6.40
N ILE A 11 10.18 -4.25 5.22
CA ILE A 11 10.44 -3.40 4.04
C ILE A 11 9.16 -2.67 3.60
N ALA A 12 8.03 -3.36 3.54
CA ALA A 12 6.76 -2.75 3.15
C ALA A 12 6.31 -1.69 4.17
N GLN A 13 6.59 -1.89 5.46
CA GLN A 13 6.29 -0.90 6.50
C GLN A 13 7.14 0.36 6.34
N LEU A 14 8.44 0.22 6.04
CA LEU A 14 9.35 1.34 5.79
C LEU A 14 8.94 2.16 4.55
N TYR A 15 8.53 1.48 3.49
CA TYR A 15 8.22 2.10 2.20
C TYR A 15 6.72 2.23 1.92
N LEU A 16 5.87 2.15 2.94
CA LEU A 16 4.42 2.14 2.75
C LEU A 16 3.93 3.35 1.93
N GLY A 17 4.42 4.55 2.23
CA GLY A 17 4.05 5.76 1.47
C GLY A 17 4.37 5.65 -0.02
N ASN A 18 5.54 5.09 -0.36
CA ASN A 18 5.96 4.88 -1.75
C ASN A 18 5.08 3.83 -2.44
N ILE A 19 4.72 2.76 -1.73
CA ILE A 19 3.82 1.72 -2.23
C ILE A 19 2.43 2.31 -2.50
N LEU A 20 1.88 3.10 -1.58
CA LEU A 20 0.58 3.76 -1.76
C LEU A 20 0.59 4.72 -2.96
N TYR A 21 1.66 5.49 -3.13
CA TYR A 21 1.84 6.36 -4.29
C TYR A 21 1.86 5.56 -5.60
N ALA A 22 2.62 4.46 -5.67
CA ALA A 22 2.69 3.62 -6.86
C ALA A 22 1.34 2.97 -7.21
N LEU A 23 0.56 2.55 -6.20
CA LEU A 23 -0.78 2.01 -6.40
C LEU A 23 -1.75 3.07 -6.95
N GLU A 24 -1.68 4.32 -6.48
CA GLU A 24 -2.51 5.39 -7.03
C GLU A 24 -2.11 5.75 -8.45
N LEU A 25 -0.80 5.81 -8.75
CA LEU A 25 -0.32 6.06 -10.11
C LEU A 25 -0.80 4.97 -11.09
N ALA A 26 -0.78 3.71 -10.66
CA ALA A 26 -1.33 2.59 -11.43
C ALA A 26 -2.85 2.73 -11.63
N ALA A 27 -3.59 3.10 -10.58
CA ALA A 27 -5.03 3.32 -10.66
C ALA A 27 -5.39 4.44 -11.65
N ILE A 28 -4.69 5.58 -11.60
CA ILE A 28 -4.87 6.70 -12.55
C ILE A 28 -4.64 6.21 -13.99
N SER A 29 -3.54 5.50 -14.25
CA SER A 29 -3.24 4.98 -15.59
C SER A 29 -4.30 3.98 -16.09
N LEU A 30 -4.88 3.17 -15.19
CA LEU A 30 -5.96 2.25 -15.54
C LEU A 30 -7.27 2.98 -15.84
N GLU A 31 -7.58 4.07 -15.14
CA GLU A 31 -8.74 4.91 -15.47
C GLU A 31 -8.61 5.56 -16.84
N GLU A 32 -7.42 6.07 -17.18
CA GLU A 32 -7.11 6.62 -18.51
C GLU A 32 -7.32 5.58 -19.63
N GLN A 33 -7.02 4.31 -19.33
CA GLN A 33 -7.25 3.17 -20.23
C GLN A 33 -8.70 2.66 -20.24
N GLN A 34 -9.65 3.36 -19.61
CA GLN A 34 -11.06 2.95 -19.47
C GLN A 34 -11.25 1.62 -18.68
N LYS A 35 -10.29 1.25 -17.82
CA LYS A 35 -10.31 0.05 -16.98
C LYS A 35 -10.71 0.37 -15.54
N ALA A 36 -11.89 0.98 -15.36
CA ALA A 36 -12.35 1.50 -14.07
C ALA A 36 -12.43 0.43 -12.96
N THR A 37 -12.78 -0.82 -13.31
CA THR A 37 -12.84 -1.92 -12.32
C THR A 37 -11.45 -2.25 -11.77
N ASP A 38 -10.44 -2.30 -12.64
CA ASP A 38 -9.06 -2.57 -12.23
C ASP A 38 -8.52 -1.40 -11.41
N ALA A 39 -8.78 -0.16 -11.81
CA ALA A 39 -8.40 1.02 -11.02
C ALA A 39 -8.98 1.00 -9.61
N SER A 40 -10.27 0.67 -9.47
CA SER A 40 -10.94 0.52 -8.18
C SER A 40 -10.28 -0.57 -7.33
N PHE A 41 -9.87 -1.68 -7.94
CA PHE A 41 -9.15 -2.75 -7.26
C PHE A 41 -7.82 -2.27 -6.66
N TYR A 42 -7.01 -1.52 -7.43
CA TYR A 42 -5.73 -0.96 -6.94
C TYR A 42 -5.95 0.01 -5.77
N ARG A 43 -6.94 0.90 -5.85
CA ARG A 43 -7.30 1.78 -4.72
C ARG A 43 -7.81 1.01 -3.50
N GLY A 44 -8.50 -0.11 -3.73
CA GLY A 44 -8.92 -1.03 -2.67
C GLY A 44 -7.73 -1.63 -1.91
N ILE A 45 -6.65 -2.00 -2.61
CA ILE A 45 -5.40 -2.46 -1.98
C ILE A 45 -4.76 -1.33 -1.17
N ALA A 46 -4.62 -0.13 -1.76
CA ALA A 46 -4.03 1.03 -1.10
C ALA A 46 -4.77 1.38 0.21
N ARG A 47 -6.10 1.36 0.17
CA ARG A 47 -6.94 1.58 1.36
C ARG A 47 -6.66 0.54 2.46
N LYS A 48 -6.64 -0.74 2.12
CA LYS A 48 -6.37 -1.81 3.10
C LYS A 48 -5.01 -1.65 3.78
N LEU A 49 -3.99 -1.26 3.01
CA LEU A 49 -2.63 -0.99 3.50
C LEU A 49 -2.60 0.22 4.44
N ALA A 50 -3.22 1.34 4.05
CA ALA A 50 -3.30 2.53 4.89
C ALA A 50 -4.06 2.28 6.20
N GLU A 51 -5.17 1.55 6.14
CA GLU A 51 -5.95 1.15 7.32
C GLU A 51 -5.17 0.22 8.24
N ALA A 52 -4.38 -0.72 7.70
CA ALA A 52 -3.52 -1.58 8.50
C ALA A 52 -2.47 -0.77 9.27
N ARG A 53 -1.80 0.18 8.61
CA ARG A 53 -0.84 1.07 9.25
C ARG A 53 -1.45 1.93 10.35
N GLY A 54 -2.63 2.51 10.12
CA GLY A 54 -3.33 3.31 11.13
C GLY A 54 -3.67 2.50 12.40
N ARG A 55 -3.96 1.20 12.26
CA ARG A 55 -4.19 0.30 13.40
C ARG A 55 -2.91 -0.05 14.16
N GLU A 56 -1.77 -0.18 13.46
CA GLU A 56 -0.45 -0.38 14.10
C GLU A 56 -0.07 0.83 14.94
N THR A 57 -0.11 2.05 14.37
CA THR A 57 0.25 3.28 15.09
C THR A 57 -0.60 3.51 16.35
N LYS A 58 -1.87 3.08 16.36
CA LYS A 58 -2.76 3.20 17.52
C LYS A 58 -2.45 2.19 18.64
N ARG A 59 -1.68 1.12 18.36
CA ARG A 59 -1.26 0.14 19.37
C ARG A 59 0.04 0.55 20.07
N ASP A 60 0.86 1.37 19.40
CA ASP A 60 2.17 1.81 19.87
C ASP A 60 2.15 3.16 20.64
N GLY A 61 1.00 3.82 20.71
CA GLY A 61 0.80 5.10 21.43
C GLY A 61 -0.27 5.00 22.50
#